data_AF-A0A480ADR3-F1
#
_entry.id   AF-A0A480ADR3-F1
#
_cell.length_a   1.000
_cell.length_b   1.000
_cell.length_c   1.000
_cell.angle_alpha   90.00
_cell.angle_beta   90.00
_cell.angle_gamma   90.00
#
_symmetry.space_group_name_H-M   'P 1'
#
loop_
_entity.id
_entity.type
_entity.pdbx_description
1 polymer ?
#
loop_
_entity_poly.entity_id
_entity_poly.type
_entity_poly.pdbx_seq_one_letter_code
_entity_poly.pdbx_strand_id
1 'polypeptide(L)' 'MFKPHEFAKKIGVSVKTLQRWDVEGRLPAKRTLSGHRFYTEDDLLITQG' A
#
# COMPACT_ATOMS: atom_id res chain seq x y z
N MET A 1 0.26 3.22 10.45
CA MET A 1 0.16 3.90 9.14
C MET A 1 1.51 3.84 8.47
N PHE A 2 1.62 3.14 7.35
CA PHE A 2 2.86 2.93 6.62
C PHE A 2 2.94 3.85 5.41
N LYS A 3 4.13 4.41 5.17
CA LYS A 3 4.43 5.02 3.88
C LYS A 3 4.51 3.92 2.81
N PRO A 4 4.24 4.23 1.53
CA PRO A 4 4.31 3.23 0.45
C PRO A 4 5.65 2.48 0.40
N HIS A 5 6.76 3.14 0.72
CA HIS A 5 8.08 2.49 0.74
C HIS A 5 8.25 1.49 1.90
N GLU A 6 7.72 1.77 3.08
CA GLU A 6 7.78 0.86 4.23
C GLU A 6 6.89 -0.35 4.01
N PHE A 7 5.70 -0.10 3.49
CA PHE A 7 4.74 -1.15 3.16
C PHE A 7 5.31 -2.11 2.11
N ALA A 8 5.91 -1.56 1.04
CA ALA A 8 6.61 -2.33 0.01
C ALA A 8 7.66 -3.27 0.61
N LYS A 9 8.48 -2.74 1.52
CA LYS A 9 9.54 -3.49 2.18
C LYS A 9 8.98 -4.61 3.08
N LYS A 10 7.86 -4.37 3.77
CA LYS A 10 7.21 -5.37 4.63
C LYS A 10 6.67 -6.57 3.85
N ILE A 11 6.04 -6.32 2.70
CA ILE A 11 5.44 -7.37 1.87
C ILE A 11 6.44 -7.94 0.84
N GLY A 12 7.67 -7.44 0.80
CA GLY A 12 8.72 -7.92 -0.09
C GLY A 12 8.51 -7.56 -1.58
N VAL A 13 7.75 -6.51 -1.89
CA VAL A 13 7.53 -6.06 -3.28
C VAL A 13 8.14 -4.68 -3.52
N SER A 14 8.19 -4.27 -4.79
CA SER A 14 8.63 -2.93 -5.15
C SER A 14 7.53 -1.89 -4.93
N VAL A 15 7.89 -0.63 -4.63
CA VAL A 15 6.93 0.49 -4.56
C VAL A 15 6.14 0.64 -5.87
N LYS A 16 6.77 0.33 -7.01
CA LYS A 16 6.12 0.36 -8.33
C LYS A 16 5.03 -0.71 -8.46
N THR A 17 5.22 -1.88 -7.86
CA THR A 17 4.20 -2.93 -7.76
C THR A 17 3.00 -2.45 -6.96
N LEU A 18 3.23 -1.78 -5.83
CA LEU A 18 2.15 -1.17 -5.04
C LEU A 18 1.38 -0.10 -5.81
N GLN A 19 2.08 0.76 -6.54
CA GLN A 19 1.42 1.76 -7.39
C GLN A 19 0.57 1.10 -8.48
N ARG A 20 1.03 -0.01 -9.05
CA ARG A 20 0.25 -0.77 -10.03
C ARG A 20 -1.00 -1.37 -9.39
N TRP A 21 -0.90 -1.95 -8.19
CA TRP A 21 -2.06 -2.47 -7.46
C TRP A 21 -3.05 -1.38 -7.03
N ASP A 22 -2.57 -0.18 -6.71
CA ASP A 22 -3.40 1.01 -6.45
C ASP A 22 -4.22 1.38 -7.70
N VAL A 23 -3.57 1.40 -8.88
CA VAL A 23 -4.23 1.70 -10.16
C VAL A 23 -5.17 0.58 -10.61
N GLU A 24 -4.80 -0.67 -10.40
CA GLU A 24 -5.62 -1.85 -10.73
C GLU A 24 -6.77 -2.08 -9.73
N GLY A 25 -6.79 -1.36 -8.59
CA GLY A 25 -7.80 -1.53 -7.54
C GLY A 25 -7.64 -2.80 -6.69
N ARG A 26 -6.53 -3.53 -6.85
CA ARG A 26 -6.22 -4.72 -6.02
C ARG A 26 -5.87 -4.35 -4.58
N LEU A 27 -5.18 -3.22 -4.41
CA LEU A 27 -4.81 -2.70 -3.10
C LEU A 27 -4.94 -1.18 -3.11
N PRO A 28 -6.17 -0.66 -2.92
CA PRO A 28 -6.44 0.77 -3.03
C PRO A 28 -5.76 1.53 -1.86
N ALA A 29 -4.86 2.46 -2.19
CA ALA A 29 -4.17 3.24 -1.18
C ALA A 29 -5.12 4.23 -0.50
N LYS A 30 -5.11 4.25 0.83
CA LYS A 30 -5.86 5.25 1.60
C LYS A 30 -5.17 6.60 1.48
N ARG A 31 -5.94 7.69 1.47
CA ARG A 31 -5.41 9.06 1.35
C ARG A 31 -5.66 9.86 2.61
N THR A 32 -4.65 10.58 3.07
CA THR A 32 -4.81 11.54 4.18
C THR A 32 -5.63 12.75 3.74
N LEU A 33 -6.07 13.58 4.69
CA LEU A 33 -6.68 14.88 4.41
C LEU A 33 -5.79 15.77 3.51
N SER A 34 -4.47 15.59 3.59
CA SER A 34 -3.49 16.27 2.74
C SER A 34 -3.25 15.60 1.37
N GLY A 35 -3.95 14.49 1.06
CA GLY A 35 -3.86 13.77 -0.21
C GLY A 35 -2.73 12.76 -0.33
N HIS A 36 -1.99 12.48 0.73
CA HIS A 36 -0.86 11.55 0.70
C HIS A 36 -1.33 10.11 0.81
N ARG A 37 -0.74 9.21 0.01
CA ARG A 37 -1.01 7.76 0.06
C ARG A 37 -0.42 7.14 1.33
N PHE A 38 -1.20 6.33 2.02
CA PHE A 38 -0.77 5.53 3.15
C PHE A 38 -1.46 4.17 3.18
N TYR A 39 -0.82 3.23 3.88
CA TYR A 39 -1.33 1.88 4.07
C TYR A 39 -1.46 1.57 5.56
N THR A 40 -2.38 0.69 5.93
CA THR A 40 -2.60 0.22 7.30
C THR A 40 -2.19 -1.23 7.47
N GLU A 41 -2.18 -1.72 8.71
CA GLU A 41 -1.90 -3.13 9.00
C GLU A 41 -2.97 -4.04 8.40
N ASP A 42 -4.23 -3.60 8.29
CA ASP A 42 -5.26 -4.32 7.53
C ASP A 42 -4.86 -4.58 6.08
N ASP A 43 -4.21 -3.62 5.41
CA ASP A 43 -3.77 -3.82 4.03
C ASP A 43 -2.64 -4.88 3.95
N LEU A 44 -1.84 -5.04 5.01
CA LEU A 44 -0.83 -6.11 5.09
C LEU A 44 -1.49 -7.49 5.20
N LEU A 45 -2.59 -7.60 5.94
CA LEU A 45 -3.32 -8.86 6.10
C LEU A 45 -3.91 -9.34 4.76
N ILE A 46 -4.41 -8.41 3.93
CA ILE A 46 -4.92 -8.73 2.59
C ILE A 46 -3.82 -9.28 1.67
N THR A 47 -2.58 -8.81 1.81
CA THR A 47 -1.46 -9.26 0.95
C THR A 47 -0.82 -10.58 1.35
N GLN A 48 -1.02 -11.03 2.59
CA GLN A 48 -0.44 -12.27 3.12
C GLN A 48 -1.43 -13.44 3.15
N GLY A 49 -2.69 -13.20 2.76
CA GLY A 49 -3.76 -14.20 2.66
C GLY A 49 -3.91 -14.82 1.28
#